data_AF-A0AAW4L7X5-F1
#
_entry.id   AF-A0AAW4L7X5-F1
#
_cell.length_a   1.000
_cell.length_b   1.000
_cell.length_c   1.000
_cell.angle_alpha   90.00
_cell.angle_beta   90.00
_cell.angle_gamma   90.00
#
_symmetry.space_group_name_H-M   'P 1'
#
loop_
_entity.id
_entity.type
_entity.pdbx_description
1 polymer ?
#
loop_
_entity_poly.entity_id
_entity_poly.type
_entity_poly.pdbx_seq_one_letter_code
_entity_poly.pdbx_strand_id
1 'polypeptide(L)'
;MPDRKRKFRIILMHIVILPSLLFVFYFFSLAPRPWTGVDEAVVEKIAKEHGREARSPLINTDRGDLLLFVFLVGGAVGGFIAGYCWRALTKKDSARTGDTKE
;
A
#
# COMPACT_ATOMS: atom_id res chain seq x y z
N MET A 1 30.28 -49.75 -10.74
CA MET A 1 29.52 -49.12 -9.61
C MET A 1 29.52 -47.59 -9.74
N PRO A 2 28.56 -46.98 -10.47
CA PRO A 2 28.51 -45.52 -10.70
C PRO A 2 27.82 -44.72 -9.58
N ASP A 3 27.30 -45.40 -8.54
CA ASP A 3 26.43 -44.83 -7.51
C ASP A 3 27.13 -43.78 -6.61
N ARG A 4 28.44 -43.98 -6.35
CA ARG A 4 29.19 -43.14 -5.40
C ARG A 4 29.31 -41.68 -5.87
N LYS A 5 29.50 -41.44 -7.17
CA LYS A 5 29.63 -40.08 -7.74
C LYS A 5 28.32 -39.31 -7.71
N ARG A 6 27.18 -40.01 -7.87
CA ARG A 6 25.84 -39.40 -7.77
C ARG A 6 25.53 -38.99 -6.33
N LYS A 7 25.83 -39.84 -5.35
CA LYS A 7 25.66 -39.53 -3.93
C LYS A 7 26.50 -38.33 -3.48
N PHE A 8 27.77 -38.25 -3.89
CA PHE A 8 28.62 -37.09 -3.60
C PHE A 8 28.08 -35.79 -4.21
N ARG A 9 27.57 -35.83 -5.43
CA ARG A 9 26.99 -34.66 -6.09
C ARG A 9 25.72 -34.17 -5.36
N ILE A 10 24.89 -35.11 -4.91
CA ILE A 10 23.70 -34.80 -4.10
C ILE A 10 24.12 -34.14 -2.79
N ILE A 11 25.07 -34.72 -2.05
CA ILE A 11 25.57 -34.14 -0.78
C ILE A 11 26.13 -32.74 -1.00
N LEU A 12 26.89 -32.52 -2.07
CA LEU A 12 27.45 -31.22 -2.42
C LEU A 12 26.36 -30.18 -2.70
N MET A 13 25.27 -30.56 -3.37
CA MET A 13 24.13 -29.67 -3.60
C MET A 13 23.42 -29.30 -2.30
N HIS A 14 23.26 -30.26 -1.38
CA HIS A 14 22.61 -30.00 -0.08
C HIS A 14 23.43 -29.07 0.80
N ILE A 15 24.77 -29.16 0.73
CA ILE A 15 25.69 -28.24 1.43
C ILE A 15 25.48 -26.77 1.02
N VAL A 16 24.99 -26.50 -0.19
CA VAL A 16 24.75 -25.13 -0.66
C VAL A 16 23.29 -24.71 -0.48
N ILE A 17 22.36 -25.61 -0.83
CA ILE A 17 20.92 -25.31 -0.85
C ILE A 17 20.33 -25.23 0.56
N LEU A 18 20.76 -26.10 1.47
CA LEU A 18 20.22 -26.12 2.83
C LEU A 18 20.55 -24.84 3.61
N PRO A 19 21.82 -24.37 3.68
CA PRO A 19 22.11 -23.13 4.39
C PRO A 19 21.55 -21.89 3.69
N SER A 20 21.41 -21.88 2.35
CA SER A 20 20.78 -20.74 1.67
C SER A 20 19.30 -20.62 1.99
N LEU A 21 18.56 -21.74 2.03
CA LEU A 21 17.17 -21.76 2.47
C LEU A 21 17.02 -21.31 3.92
N LEU A 22 17.90 -21.77 4.81
CA LEU A 22 17.91 -21.35 6.21
C LEU A 22 18.22 -19.85 6.36
N PHE A 23 19.13 -19.31 5.54
CA PHE A 23 19.44 -17.88 5.53
C PHE A 23 18.26 -17.03 5.08
N VAL A 24 17.57 -17.43 4.00
CA VAL A 24 16.36 -16.73 3.53
C VAL A 24 15.27 -16.77 4.60
N PHE A 25 15.03 -17.95 5.20
CA PHE A 25 14.06 -18.08 6.27
C PHE A 25 14.40 -17.20 7.48
N TYR A 26 15.67 -17.21 7.92
CA TYR A 26 16.16 -16.36 9.00
C TYR A 26 15.94 -14.88 8.68
N PHE A 27 16.31 -14.42 7.49
CA PHE A 27 16.15 -13.03 7.06
C PHE A 27 14.69 -12.56 7.10
N PHE A 28 13.76 -13.38 6.62
CA PHE A 28 12.33 -13.04 6.69
C PHE A 28 11.75 -13.12 8.11
N SER A 29 12.28 -14.00 8.97
CA SER A 29 11.93 -14.03 10.39
C SER A 29 12.50 -12.87 11.20
N LEU A 30 13.52 -12.20 10.66
CA LEU A 30 14.12 -11.00 11.24
C LEU A 30 13.29 -9.73 10.99
N ALA A 31 12.09 -9.87 10.42
CA ALA A 31 11.16 -8.77 10.24
C ALA A 31 11.13 -7.92 11.53
N PRO A 32 11.54 -6.64 11.46
CA PRO A 32 11.45 -5.75 12.60
C PRO A 32 10.00 -5.75 13.09
N ARG A 33 9.82 -5.49 14.40
CA ARG A 33 8.49 -5.35 15.00
C ARG A 33 7.58 -4.53 14.06
N PRO A 34 6.29 -4.90 13.92
CA PRO A 34 5.38 -4.16 13.07
C PRO A 34 5.49 -2.68 13.39
N TRP A 35 5.60 -1.87 12.34
CA TRP A 35 5.75 -0.43 12.45
C TRP A 35 4.66 0.11 13.37
N THR A 36 5.06 0.66 14.52
CA THR A 36 4.15 1.37 15.43
C THR A 36 3.84 2.71 14.80
N GLY A 37 2.55 3.07 14.77
CA GLY A 37 2.10 4.30 14.15
C GLY A 37 2.85 5.51 14.72
N VAL A 38 3.05 6.55 13.89
CA VAL A 38 3.67 7.80 14.35
C VAL A 38 2.88 8.43 15.49
N ASP A 39 1.55 8.22 15.53
CA ASP A 39 0.72 8.71 16.62
C ASP A 39 1.09 8.07 17.97
N GLU A 40 1.30 6.74 17.98
CA GLU A 40 1.63 5.98 19.18
C GLU A 40 3.07 6.27 19.64
N ALA A 41 4.01 6.34 18.69
CA ALA A 41 5.42 6.53 19.01
C ALA A 41 5.77 7.96 19.46
N VAL A 42 5.05 8.98 18.97
CA VAL A 42 5.43 10.40 19.15
C VAL A 42 4.30 11.23 19.73
N VAL A 43 3.10 11.18 19.15
CA VAL A 43 2.01 12.10 19.49
C VAL A 43 1.48 11.82 20.90
N GLU A 44 1.27 10.56 21.25
CA GLU A 44 0.79 10.17 22.58
C GLU A 44 1.79 10.55 23.68
N LYS A 45 3.09 10.35 23.43
CA LYS A 45 4.16 10.71 24.37
C LYS A 45 4.18 12.22 24.64
N ILE A 46 4.10 13.04 23.60
CA ILE A 46 4.09 14.50 23.71
C ILE A 46 2.80 15.01 24.36
N ALA A 47 1.65 14.40 24.04
CA ALA A 47 0.35 14.74 24.59
C ALA A 47 0.29 14.45 26.11
N LYS A 48 0.87 13.33 26.54
CA LYS A 48 1.04 12.97 27.95
C LYS A 48 1.99 13.91 28.71
N GLU A 49 3.11 14.28 28.11
CA GLU A 49 4.04 15.28 28.67
C GLU A 49 3.37 16.66 28.88
N HIS A 50 2.36 17.00 28.08
CA HIS A 50 1.61 18.26 28.17
C HIS A 50 0.25 18.14 28.89
N GLY A 51 0.00 17.03 29.60
CA GLY A 51 -1.21 16.84 30.41
C GLY A 51 -2.51 16.79 29.63
N ARG A 52 -2.45 16.56 28.32
CA ARG A 52 -3.61 16.39 27.43
C ARG A 52 -3.66 14.94 27.03
N GLU A 53 -4.28 14.09 27.85
CA GLU A 53 -4.48 12.69 27.49
C GLU A 53 -5.27 12.59 26.17
N ALA A 54 -4.82 11.70 25.28
CA ALA A 54 -5.46 11.48 24.00
C ALA A 54 -6.90 10.99 24.24
N ARG A 55 -7.88 11.85 23.94
CA ARG A 55 -9.29 11.49 24.01
C ARG A 55 -9.56 10.43 22.96
N SER A 56 -10.29 9.37 23.32
CA SER A 56 -10.70 8.35 22.36
C SER A 56 -11.40 8.99 21.15
N PRO A 57 -11.04 8.60 19.91
CA PRO A 57 -11.68 9.13 18.72
C PRO A 57 -13.19 8.87 18.78
N LEU A 58 -14.00 9.91 18.55
CA LEU A 58 -15.46 9.78 18.46
C LEU A 58 -15.87 8.87 17.28
N ILE A 59 -15.03 8.79 16.24
CA ILE A 59 -15.18 7.93 15.08
C ILE A 59 -13.86 7.17 14.93
N ASN A 60 -13.89 5.85 15.14
CA ASN A 60 -12.73 5.00 14.93
C ASN A 60 -12.61 4.70 13.43
N THR A 61 -11.90 5.55 12.68
CA THR A 61 -11.58 5.31 11.25
C THR A 61 -10.66 4.12 11.04
N ASP A 62 -9.98 3.69 12.09
CA ASP A 62 -8.88 2.73 12.05
C ASP A 62 -9.38 1.29 12.26
N ARG A 63 -10.66 1.12 12.61
CA ARG A 63 -11.31 -0.19 12.72
C ARG A 63 -12.26 -0.42 11.55
N GLY A 64 -11.84 -1.31 10.64
CA GLY A 64 -12.62 -1.75 9.49
C GLY A 64 -12.28 -0.97 8.22
N ASP A 65 -13.25 -0.84 7.33
CA ASP A 65 -13.05 -0.36 5.95
C ASP A 65 -13.73 1.00 5.67
N LEU A 66 -14.11 1.73 6.73
CA LEU A 66 -14.89 2.97 6.61
C LEU A 66 -14.13 4.06 5.86
N LEU A 67 -12.83 4.22 6.12
CA LEU A 67 -11.99 5.20 5.43
C LEU A 67 -11.90 4.88 3.93
N LEU A 68 -11.71 3.60 3.59
CA LEU A 68 -11.63 3.14 2.20
C LEU A 68 -12.97 3.32 1.48
N PHE A 69 -14.08 3.07 2.17
CA PHE A 69 -15.43 3.31 1.65
C PHE A 69 -15.68 4.79 1.34
N VAL A 70 -15.34 5.70 2.26
CA VAL A 70 -15.49 7.15 2.02
C VAL A 70 -14.57 7.62 0.88
N PHE A 71 -13.35 7.10 0.82
CA PHE A 71 -12.42 7.38 -0.28
C PHE A 71 -12.99 6.93 -1.63
N LEU A 72 -13.57 5.72 -1.69
CA LEU A 72 -14.22 5.21 -2.89
C LEU A 72 -15.38 6.10 -3.35
N VAL A 73 -16.27 6.49 -2.42
CA VAL A 73 -17.41 7.36 -2.72
C VAL A 73 -16.93 8.74 -3.20
N GLY A 74 -15.95 9.32 -2.51
CA GLY A 74 -15.35 10.59 -2.91
C GLY A 74 -14.72 10.53 -4.30
N GLY A 75 -13.96 9.46 -4.59
CA GLY A 75 -13.37 9.22 -5.89
C GLY A 75 -14.40 9.03 -7.00
N ALA A 76 -15.48 8.30 -6.73
CA ALA A 76 -16.56 8.09 -7.70
C ALA A 76 -17.28 9.40 -8.04
N VAL A 77 -17.66 10.18 -7.02
CA VAL A 77 -18.32 11.48 -7.21
C VAL A 77 -17.39 12.47 -7.91
N GLY A 78 -16.14 12.58 -7.45
CA GLY A 78 -15.14 13.47 -8.03
C GLY A 78 -14.82 13.11 -9.48
N GLY A 79 -14.65 11.83 -9.79
CA GLY A 79 -14.44 11.34 -11.14
C GLY A 79 -15.62 11.63 -12.07
N PHE A 80 -16.85 11.49 -11.57
CA PHE A 80 -18.05 11.80 -12.35
C PHE A 80 -18.17 13.30 -12.65
N ILE A 81 -17.91 14.17 -11.67
CA ILE A 81 -17.92 15.63 -11.85
C ILE A 81 -16.82 16.03 -12.85
N ALA A 82 -15.60 15.55 -12.65
CA ALA A 82 -14.47 15.83 -13.54
C ALA A 82 -14.76 15.39 -14.98
N GLY A 83 -15.32 14.18 -15.17
CA GLY A 83 -15.73 13.68 -16.47
C GLY A 83 -16.85 14.51 -17.12
N TYR A 84 -17.82 14.98 -16.34
CA TYR A 84 -18.88 15.87 -16.85
C TYR A 84 -18.31 17.23 -17.29
N CYS A 85 -17.45 17.84 -16.47
CA CYS A 85 -16.76 19.09 -16.82
C CYS A 85 -15.89 18.93 -18.07
N TRP A 86 -15.16 17.82 -18.19
CA TRP A 86 -14.37 17.51 -19.38
C TRP A 86 -15.24 17.43 -20.64
N ARG A 87 -16.37 16.75 -20.57
CA ARG A 87 -17.35 16.68 -21.67
C ARG A 87 -17.93 18.04 -22.01
N ALA A 88 -18.20 18.89 -21.03
CA ALA A 88 -18.72 20.23 -21.24
C ALA A 88 -17.69 21.15 -21.93
N LEU A 89 -16.41 21.03 -21.58
CA LEU A 89 -15.32 21.80 -22.19
C LEU A 89 -15.08 21.36 -23.63
N THR A 90 -14.97 20.05 -23.89
CA THR A 90 -14.69 19.51 -25.23
C THR A 90 -15.84 19.64 -26.23
N LYS A 91 -17.11 19.69 -25.77
CA LYS A 91 -18.27 19.83 -26.65
C LYS A 91 -18.43 21.24 -27.24
N LYS A 92 -17.82 22.27 -26.64
CA LYS A 92 -17.90 23.66 -27.13
C LYS A 92 -17.02 23.94 -28.35
N ASP A 93 -15.98 23.15 -28.57
CA ASP A 93 -15.03 23.36 -29.67
C ASP A 93 -15.54 22.79 -31.00
N SER A 94 -16.41 21.79 -30.97
CA SER A 94 -16.98 21.20 -32.20
C SER A 94 -18.05 22.08 -32.87
N ALA A 95 -18.63 23.05 -32.16
CA ALA A 95 -19.69 23.91 -32.69
C ALA A 95 -19.17 25.22 -33.34
N ARG A 96 -17.90 25.60 -33.12
CA ARG A 96 -17.32 26.84 -33.66
C ARG A 96 -16.55 26.68 -34.98
N THR A 97 -16.27 25.45 -35.40
CA THR A 97 -15.51 25.17 -36.65
C THR A 97 -16.42 24.99 -37.88
N GLY A 98 -17.74 25.07 -37.72
CA GLY A 98 -18.72 24.95 -38.81
C GLY A 98 -19.14 26.25 -39.49
N ASP A 99 -18.68 27.41 -39.02
CA ASP A 99 -19.19 28.74 -39.42
C ASP A 99 -18.11 29.63 -40.06
N THR A 100 -17.18 29.02 -40.81
CA THR A 100 -16.20 29.75 -41.62
C THR A 100 -16.04 29.07 -42.96
N LYS A 101 -17.16 28.94 -43.69
CA LYS A 101 -17.19 28.72 -45.14
C LYS A 101 -18.47 29.34 -45.71
N GLU A 102 -18.45 30.66 -45.85
CA GLU A 102 -19.18 31.36 -46.92
C GLU A 102 -18.17 32.24 -47.67
#